data_AF-A0A1Y3BF55-F1
#
_entry.id   AF-A0A1Y3BF55-F1
#
_cell.length_a   1.000
_cell.length_b   1.000
_cell.length_c   1.000
_cell.angle_alpha   90.00
_cell.angle_beta   90.00
_cell.angle_gamma   90.00
#
_symmetry.space_group_name_H-M   'P 1'
#
loop_
_entity.id
_entity.type
_entity.pdbx_description
1 polymer ?
#
loop_
_entity_poly.entity_id
_entity_poly.type
_entity_poly.pdbx_seq_one_letter_code
_entity_poly.pdbx_strand_id
1 'polypeptide(L)'
;MEIELVLFNKEGSQTTPAHHYSDFKFKVYAPIAFRYFRDLFGIQPDDYLLSLCNEPLRELSNPGASGSVFYLTFDDNFIIKTVQHKEAEFLLKLLPGY
;
A
#
# COMPACT_ATOMS: atom_id res chain seq x y z
N MET A 1 7.20 -16.74 -1.36
CA MET A 1 6.62 -15.53 -0.76
C MET A 1 5.23 -15.36 -1.32
N GLU A 2 4.25 -15.18 -0.44
CA GLU A 2 2.84 -15.08 -0.85
C GLU A 2 2.56 -13.71 -1.48
N ILE A 3 1.81 -13.74 -2.59
CA ILE A 3 1.29 -12.56 -3.27
C ILE A 3 -0.20 -12.79 -3.45
N GLU A 4 -1.01 -11.92 -2.87
CA GLU A 4 -2.45 -11.91 -3.10
C GLU A 4 -2.78 -10.93 -4.23
N LEU A 5 -3.66 -11.34 -5.14
CA LEU A 5 -4.13 -10.53 -6.25
C LEU A 5 -5.64 -10.38 -6.15
N VAL A 6 -6.10 -9.13 -6.06
CA VAL A 6 -7.52 -8.77 -6.06
C VAL A 6 -7.83 -7.96 -7.31
N LEU A 7 -8.93 -8.30 -7.97
CA LEU A 7 -9.41 -7.60 -9.17
C LEU A 7 -10.52 -6.62 -8.78
N PHE A 8 -10.31 -5.35 -9.13
CA PHE A 8 -11.29 -4.28 -8.94
C PHE A 8 -11.81 -3.87 -10.32
N ASN A 9 -12.97 -4.43 -10.67
CA ASN A 9 -13.68 -4.07 -11.90
C ASN A 9 -14.56 -2.85 -11.62
N LYS A 10 -14.67 -1.94 -12.58
CA LYS A 10 -15.51 -0.74 -12.50
C LYS A 10 -16.95 -1.07 -12.12
N GLU A 11 -17.52 -2.10 -12.73
CA GLU A 11 -18.90 -2.57 -12.47
C GLU A 11 -19.03 -3.41 -11.17
N GLY A 12 -17.92 -3.64 -10.46
CA GLY A 12 -17.88 -4.49 -9.27
C GLY A 12 -17.83 -5.99 -9.58
N SER A 13 -17.81 -6.79 -8.52
CA SER A 13 -17.84 -8.25 -8.57
C SER A 13 -18.53 -8.83 -7.31
N GLN A 14 -18.52 -10.16 -7.16
CA GLN A 14 -19.01 -10.79 -5.92
C GLN A 14 -18.18 -10.43 -4.68
N THR A 15 -16.92 -10.03 -4.85
CA THR A 15 -15.97 -9.82 -3.75
C THR A 15 -15.40 -8.40 -3.69
N THR A 16 -15.65 -7.57 -4.70
CA THR A 16 -15.20 -6.17 -4.76
C THR A 16 -16.35 -5.25 -5.16
N PRO A 17 -16.49 -4.08 -4.52
CA PRO A 17 -17.56 -3.15 -4.85
C PRO A 17 -17.34 -2.49 -6.21
N ALA A 18 -18.42 -2.01 -6.83
CA ALA A 18 -18.35 -1.14 -8.00
C ALA A 18 -17.72 0.21 -7.64
N HIS A 19 -17.04 0.84 -8.60
CA HIS A 19 -16.33 2.11 -8.40
C HIS A 19 -16.26 2.95 -9.69
N HIS A 20 -15.89 4.24 -9.55
CA HIS A 20 -15.84 5.17 -10.68
C HIS A 20 -14.53 5.14 -11.48
N TYR A 21 -13.49 4.50 -10.96
CA TYR A 21 -12.19 4.33 -11.65
C TYR A 21 -12.24 3.26 -12.74
N SER A 22 -11.27 3.28 -13.65
CA SER A 22 -11.02 2.19 -14.60
C SER A 22 -10.68 0.89 -13.87
N ASP A 23 -10.90 -0.25 -14.53
CA ASP A 23 -10.52 -1.57 -14.00
C ASP A 23 -9.04 -1.60 -13.57
N PHE A 24 -8.77 -2.11 -12.38
CA PHE A 24 -7.41 -2.24 -11.87
C PHE A 24 -7.18 -3.52 -11.09
N LYS A 25 -5.90 -3.83 -10.89
CA LYS A 25 -5.42 -5.00 -10.15
C LYS A 25 -4.69 -4.53 -8.92
N PHE A 26 -5.09 -5.00 -7.75
CA PHE A 26 -4.42 -4.72 -6.50
C PHE A 26 -3.60 -5.94 -6.06
N LYS A 27 -2.30 -5.77 -5.88
CA LYS A 27 -1.39 -6.84 -5.44
C LYS A 27 -0.89 -6.55 -4.04
N VAL A 28 -1.06 -7.51 -3.13
CA VAL A 28 -0.54 -7.45 -1.77
C VAL A 28 0.62 -8.43 -1.66
N TYR A 29 1.79 -7.93 -1.30
CA TYR A 29 3.00 -8.73 -1.16
C TYR A 29 3.24 -9.06 0.30
N ALA A 30 3.50 -10.34 0.60
CA ALA A 30 3.78 -10.83 1.95
C ALA A 30 2.78 -10.34 3.03
N PRO A 31 1.46 -10.50 2.82
CA PRO A 31 0.42 -9.93 3.68
C PRO A 31 0.57 -10.31 5.16
N ILE A 32 0.95 -11.56 5.43
CA ILE A 32 1.17 -12.06 6.80
C ILE A 32 2.40 -11.41 7.46
N ALA A 33 3.47 -11.18 6.71
CA ALA A 33 4.67 -10.53 7.23
C ALA A 33 4.39 -9.05 7.57
N PHE A 34 3.69 -8.32 6.69
CA PHE A 34 3.31 -6.92 6.98
C PHE A 34 2.23 -6.79 8.04
N ARG A 35 1.37 -7.79 8.26
CA ARG A 35 0.53 -7.85 9.46
C ARG A 35 1.39 -7.94 10.72
N TYR A 36 2.33 -8.88 10.75
CA TYR A 36 3.25 -9.04 11.87
C TYR A 36 4.10 -7.78 12.15
N PHE A 37 4.62 -7.11 11.11
CA PHE A 37 5.35 -5.85 11.31
C PHE A 37 4.48 -4.75 11.89
N ARG A 38 3.23 -4.60 11.42
CA ARG A 38 2.30 -3.62 12.02
C ARG A 38 2.04 -3.91 13.49
N ASP A 39 1.83 -5.17 13.84
CA ASP A 39 1.64 -5.60 15.23
C ASP A 39 2.88 -5.25 16.10
N LEU A 40 4.10 -5.51 15.60
CA LEU A 40 5.35 -5.16 16.28
C LEU A 40 5.52 -3.65 16.49
N PHE A 41 5.09 -2.83 15.53
CA PHE A 41 5.12 -1.38 15.63
C PHE A 41 3.93 -0.78 16.38
N GLY A 42 3.02 -1.62 16.92
CA GLY A 42 1.84 -1.16 17.65
C GLY A 42 0.78 -0.49 16.77
N ILE A 43 0.81 -0.73 15.47
CA ILE A 43 -0.13 -0.15 14.50
C ILE A 43 -1.38 -1.03 14.45
N GLN A 44 -2.48 -0.58 15.05
CA GLN A 44 -3.74 -1.32 15.01
C GLN A 44 -4.33 -1.35 13.59
N PRO A 45 -4.96 -2.46 13.17
CA PRO A 45 -5.54 -2.57 11.83
C PRO A 45 -6.55 -1.47 11.51
N ASP A 46 -7.41 -1.13 12.47
CA ASP A 46 -8.46 -0.12 12.29
C ASP A 46 -7.87 1.27 12.11
N ASP A 47 -6.88 1.64 12.93
CA ASP A 47 -6.17 2.92 12.82
C ASP A 47 -5.41 3.03 11.48
N TYR A 48 -4.79 1.93 11.04
CA TYR A 48 -4.10 1.87 9.75
C TYR A 48 -5.07 2.10 8.58
N LEU A 49 -6.23 1.45 8.62
CA LEU A 49 -7.26 1.61 7.59
C LEU A 49 -7.89 3.00 7.62
N LEU A 50 -8.15 3.56 8.81
CA LEU A 50 -8.67 4.91 8.94
C LEU A 50 -7.70 5.94 8.37
N SER A 51 -6.42 5.86 8.75
CA SER A 51 -5.40 6.80 8.27
C SER A 51 -5.21 6.73 6.73
N LEU A 52 -5.21 5.52 6.15
CA LEU A 52 -4.94 5.33 4.72
C LEU A 52 -6.15 5.43 3.80
N CYS A 53 -7.36 5.10 4.26
CA CYS A 53 -8.52 4.90 3.40
C CYS A 53 -9.69 5.83 3.70
N ASN A 54 -9.69 6.56 4.83
CA ASN A 54 -10.81 7.44 5.18
C ASN A 54 -10.68 8.85 4.57
N GLU A 55 -9.48 9.41 4.53
CA GLU A 55 -9.21 10.77 4.04
C GLU A 55 -8.34 10.77 2.78
N PRO A 56 -8.46 11.77 1.88
CA PRO A 56 -7.60 11.88 0.72
C PRO A 56 -6.11 12.00 1.07
N LEU A 57 -5.28 11.26 0.35
CA LEU A 57 -3.83 11.34 0.47
C LEU A 57 -3.30 12.68 -0.06
N ARG A 58 -2.32 13.24 0.63
CA ARG A 58 -1.65 14.49 0.26
C ARG A 58 -0.39 14.19 -0.52
N GLU A 59 -0.34 14.58 -1.80
CA GLU A 59 0.86 14.42 -2.62
C GLU A 59 1.95 15.40 -2.19
N LEU A 60 3.19 14.91 -2.05
CA LEU A 60 4.35 15.74 -1.73
C LEU A 60 5.09 16.12 -3.02
N SER A 61 5.04 17.40 -3.38
CA SER A 61 5.51 17.95 -4.66
C SER A 61 7.03 18.13 -4.78
N ASN A 62 7.83 17.21 -4.23
CA ASN A 62 9.29 17.24 -4.33
C ASN A 62 9.82 15.86 -4.76
N PRO A 63 9.93 15.59 -6.06
CA PRO A 63 10.63 14.39 -6.50
C PRO A 63 12.10 14.54 -6.11
N GLY A 64 12.53 13.82 -5.07
CA GLY A 64 13.95 13.65 -4.80
C GLY A 64 14.67 13.03 -6.00
N ALA A 65 15.99 12.83 -5.91
CA ALA A 65 16.81 12.33 -7.00
C ALA A 65 16.33 11.00 -7.64
N SER A 66 15.46 10.22 -6.96
CA SER A 66 14.90 8.96 -7.46
C SER A 66 13.75 9.11 -8.46
N GLY A 67 13.12 10.29 -8.56
CA GLY A 67 11.88 10.48 -9.33
C GLY A 67 10.65 9.76 -8.75
N SER A 68 10.74 9.26 -7.51
CA SER A 68 9.61 8.67 -6.80
C SER A 68 8.54 9.72 -6.50
N VAL A 69 7.28 9.31 -6.60
CA VAL A 69 6.13 10.08 -6.09
C VAL A 69 5.92 9.69 -4.62
N PHE A 70 5.64 10.68 -3.79
CA PHE A 70 5.38 10.52 -2.38
C PHE A 70 3.99 11.05 -2.04
N TYR A 71 3.29 10.32 -1.20
CA TYR A 71 2.06 10.76 -0.57
C TYR A 71 2.19 10.65 0.95
N LEU A 72 1.42 11.47 1.64
CA LEU A 72 1.28 11.47 3.09
C LEU A 72 -0.20 11.29 3.41
N THR A 73 -0.48 10.49 4.43
CA THR A 73 -1.81 10.39 5.04
C THR A 73 -2.22 11.74 5.64
N PHE A 74 -3.52 11.96 5.80
CA PHE A 74 -4.02 13.25 6.28
C PHE A 74 -3.57 13.56 7.71
N ASP A 75 -3.42 12.53 8.54
CA ASP A 75 -3.00 12.59 9.94
C ASP A 75 -1.47 12.49 10.14
N ASP A 76 -0.69 12.53 9.06
CA ASP A 76 0.77 12.52 9.06
C ASP A 76 1.43 11.25 9.62
N ASN A 77 0.68 10.16 9.78
CA ASN A 77 1.19 8.92 10.38
C ASN A 77 1.95 8.02 9.39
N PHE A 78 1.59 8.06 8.10
CA PHE A 78 2.17 7.18 7.07
C PHE A 78 2.55 7.93 5.79
N ILE A 79 3.75 7.60 5.30
CA ILE A 79 4.24 7.98 3.96
C ILE A 79 4.01 6.81 3.00
N ILE A 80 3.46 7.09 1.82
CA ILE A 80 3.37 6.16 0.70
C ILE A 80 4.36 6.61 -0.36
N LYS A 81 5.21 5.70 -0.84
CA LYS A 81 6.25 6.01 -1.82
C LYS A 81 6.14 5.07 -3.01
N THR A 82 6.22 5.61 -4.23
CA THR A 82 6.42 4.76 -5.41
C THR A 82 7.86 4.26 -5.47
N VAL A 83 8.00 2.96 -5.71
CA VAL A 83 9.28 2.27 -5.84
C VAL A 83 9.41 1.63 -7.21
N GLN A 84 10.63 1.57 -7.72
CA GLN A 84 10.93 0.85 -8.95
C GLN A 84 10.81 -0.66 -8.72
N HIS A 85 10.53 -1.42 -9.79
CA HIS A 85 10.37 -2.87 -9.69
C HIS A 85 11.54 -3.57 -9.00
N LYS A 86 12.79 -3.20 -9.33
CA LYS A 86 14.00 -3.74 -8.69
C LYS A 86 14.09 -3.45 -7.19
N GLU A 87 13.57 -2.31 -6.74
CA GLU A 87 13.57 -1.92 -5.32
C GLU A 87 12.53 -2.74 -4.56
N ALA A 88 11.35 -2.96 -5.16
CA ALA A 88 10.34 -3.84 -4.60
C ALA A 88 10.87 -5.28 -4.47
N GLU A 89 11.48 -5.84 -5.51
CA GLU A 89 12.09 -7.18 -5.45
C GLU A 89 13.18 -7.28 -4.37
N PHE A 90 13.99 -6.24 -4.23
CA PHE A 90 15.02 -6.17 -3.20
C PHE A 90 14.42 -6.15 -1.78
N LEU A 91 13.41 -5.32 -1.53
CA LEU A 91 12.70 -5.26 -0.25
C LEU A 91 12.13 -6.63 0.14
N LEU A 92 11.52 -7.32 -0.82
CA LEU A 92 10.98 -8.66 -0.61
C LEU A 92 12.07 -9.67 -0.23
N LYS A 93 13.24 -9.62 -0.89
CA LYS A 93 14.38 -10.48 -0.52
C LYS A 93 14.93 -10.17 0.88
N LEU A 94 14.77 -8.93 1.36
CA LEU A 94 15.22 -8.50 2.68
C LEU A 94 14.31 -9.01 3.81
N LEU A 95 13.01 -9.25 3.55
CA LEU A 95 12.03 -9.58 4.59
C LEU A 95 12.43 -10.68 5.58
N PRO A 96 13.08 -11.80 5.19
CA PRO A 96 13.46 -12.83 6.16
C PRO A 96 14.52 -12.39 7.18
N GLY A 97 15.29 -11.35 6.86
CA GLY A 97 16.36 -10.82 7.72
C GLY A 97 16.07 -9.44 8.31
N TYR A 98 14.86 -8.93 8.11
CA TYR A 98 14.38 -7.67 8.66
C TYR A 98 13.60 -7.95 9.95
#